data_AF-A0A0G0NEF6-F1
#
_entry.id   AF-A0A0G0NEF6-F1
#
_cell.length_a   1.000
_cell.length_b   1.000
_cell.length_c   1.000
_cell.angle_alpha   90.00
_cell.angle_beta   90.00
_cell.angle_gamma   90.00
#
_symmetry.space_group_name_H-M   'P 1'
#
loop_
_entity.id
_entity.type
_entity.pdbx_description
1 polymer ?
#
loop_
_entity_poly.entity_id
_entity_poly.type
_entity_poly.pdbx_seq_one_letter_code
_entity_poly.pdbx_strand_id
1 'polypeptide(L)'
;MQGLLVVHIFGALVTAGLIFVSIYSILKSISQVYKKLFISLVGVGIFQIGSGIGLFITSENKSILGFCAGLGFYLSAVIFTQSILFLRLRQLRTQQI
;
A
#
# COMPACT_ATOMS: atom_id res chain seq x y z
N MET A 1 6.93 -15.25 16.51
CA MET A 1 5.98 -14.11 16.52
C MET A 1 6.68 -12.74 16.43
N GLN A 2 7.69 -12.45 17.26
CA GLN A 2 8.35 -11.13 17.31
C GLN A 2 8.97 -10.69 15.96
N GLY A 3 9.67 -11.59 15.25
CA GLY A 3 10.23 -11.27 13.93
C GLY A 3 9.18 -10.88 12.89
N LEU A 4 8.06 -11.62 12.82
CA LEU A 4 6.97 -11.32 11.88
C LEU A 4 6.27 -9.99 12.21
N LEU A 5 6.13 -9.68 13.50
CA LEU A 5 5.54 -8.43 13.95
C LEU A 5 6.41 -7.23 13.56
N VAL A 6 7.72 -7.31 13.79
CA VAL A 6 8.68 -6.27 13.38
C VAL A 6 8.64 -6.06 11.87
N VAL A 7 8.64 -7.15 11.10
CA VAL A 7 8.57 -7.12 9.63
C VAL A 7 7.26 -6.48 9.15
N HIS A 8 6.14 -6.78 9.80
CA HIS A 8 4.85 -6.18 9.48
C HIS A 8 4.82 -4.68 9.81
N ILE A 9 5.28 -4.27 10.99
CA ILE A 9 5.35 -2.85 11.37
C ILE A 9 6.22 -2.07 10.39
N PHE A 10 7.39 -2.61 10.04
CA PHE A 10 8.28 -1.98 9.07
C PHE A 10 7.63 -1.89 7.68
N GLY A 11 6.95 -2.94 7.23
CA GLY A 11 6.18 -2.93 5.97
C GLY A 11 5.09 -1.86 5.94
N ALA A 12 4.42 -1.63 7.07
CA ALA A 12 3.42 -0.58 7.21
C ALA A 12 4.04 0.82 7.09
N LEU A 13 5.21 1.05 7.71
CA LEU A 13 5.95 2.32 7.61
C LEU A 13 6.40 2.60 6.18
N VAL A 14 6.98 1.59 5.51
CA VAL A 14 7.41 1.72 4.10
C VAL A 14 6.22 2.06 3.20
N THR A 15 5.07 1.43 3.42
CA THR A 15 3.87 1.71 2.63
C THR A 15 3.30 3.09 2.90
N ALA A 16 3.26 3.53 4.15
CA ALA A 16 2.84 4.89 4.48
C ALA A 16 3.74 5.93 3.78
N GLY A 17 5.05 5.69 3.75
CA GLY A 17 6.00 6.49 2.98
C GLY A 17 5.71 6.48 1.48
N LEU A 18 5.44 5.31 0.89
CA LEU A 18 5.08 5.20 -0.53
C LEU A 18 3.78 5.92 -0.87
N ILE A 19 2.77 5.85 0.00
CA ILE A 19 1.52 6.60 -0.15
C ILE A 19 1.81 8.10 -0.14
N PHE A 20 2.59 8.57 0.83
CA PHE A 20 2.98 9.98 0.91
C PHE A 20 3.70 10.46 -0.35
N VAL A 21 4.72 9.71 -0.80
CA VAL A 21 5.48 10.04 -2.02
C VAL A 21 4.58 10.01 -3.25
N SER A 22 3.60 9.10 -3.30
CA SER A 22 2.61 9.03 -4.39
C SER A 22 1.74 10.27 -4.44
N ILE A 23 1.16 10.66 -3.31
CA ILE A 23 0.34 11.88 -3.21
C ILE A 23 1.18 13.11 -3.57
N TYR A 24 2.38 13.24 -3.00
CA TYR A 24 3.29 14.33 -3.30
C TYR A 24 3.63 14.43 -4.79
N SER A 25 3.95 13.29 -5.42
CA SER A 25 4.27 13.22 -6.84
C SER A 25 3.07 13.61 -7.70
N ILE A 26 1.86 13.18 -7.31
CA ILE A 26 0.61 13.55 -7.98
C ILE A 26 0.38 15.06 -7.89
N LEU A 27 0.58 15.66 -6.71
CA LEU A 27 0.41 17.11 -6.48
C LEU A 27 1.43 17.95 -7.25
N LYS A 28 2.67 17.44 -7.40
CA LYS A 28 3.74 18.10 -8.15
C LYS A 28 3.78 17.72 -9.63
N SER A 29 2.82 16.92 -10.11
CA SER A 29 2.75 16.46 -11.50
C SER A 29 4.02 15.75 -12.01
N ILE A 30 4.73 15.02 -11.13
CA ILE A 30 5.99 14.33 -11.47
C ILE A 30 5.67 12.98 -12.14
N SER A 31 5.27 13.05 -13.41
CA SER A 31 4.76 11.90 -14.17
C SER A 31 5.74 10.72 -14.29
N GLN A 32 7.05 11.00 -14.32
CA GLN A 32 8.10 9.98 -14.51
C GLN A 32 8.13 8.91 -13.42
N VAL A 33 7.64 9.23 -12.21
CA VAL A 33 7.68 8.29 -11.07
C VAL A 33 6.38 7.51 -10.87
N TYR A 34 5.28 7.90 -11.51
CA TYR A 34 3.96 7.27 -11.27
C TYR A 34 3.96 5.77 -11.52
N LYS A 35 4.61 5.32 -12.59
CA LYS A 35 4.68 3.88 -12.93
C LYS A 35 5.44 3.10 -11.85
N LYS A 36 6.56 3.64 -11.37
CA LYS A 36 7.38 3.02 -10.31
C LYS A 36 6.58 2.95 -9.01
N LEU A 37 5.95 4.07 -8.61
CA LEU A 37 5.15 4.16 -7.40
C LEU A 37 3.95 3.22 -7.42
N PHE A 38 3.27 3.08 -8.56
CA PHE A 38 2.17 2.13 -8.73
C PHE A 38 2.63 0.69 -8.50
N ILE A 39 3.72 0.26 -9.16
CA ILE A 39 4.27 -1.09 -9.00
C ILE A 39 4.73 -1.33 -7.55
N SER A 40 5.41 -0.35 -6.94
CA SER A 40 5.86 -0.44 -5.54
C SER A 40 4.68 -0.58 -4.58
N LEU A 41 3.62 0.21 -4.74
CA LEU A 41 2.42 0.09 -3.92
C LEU A 41 1.73 -1.28 -4.06
N VAL A 42 1.73 -1.89 -5.25
CA VAL A 42 1.18 -3.24 -5.45
C VAL A 42 2.02 -4.26 -4.67
N GLY A 43 3.34 -4.19 -4.82
CA GLY A 43 4.26 -5.11 -4.15
C GLY A 43 4.14 -5.06 -2.63
N VAL A 44 4.19 -3.87 -2.04
CA VAL A 44 4.11 -3.74 -0.58
C VAL A 44 2.68 -3.99 -0.06
N GLY A 45 1.64 -3.70 -0.86
CA GLY A 45 0.27 -4.06 -0.52
C GLY A 45 0.08 -5.58 -0.35
N ILE A 46 0.57 -6.38 -1.30
CA ILE A 46 0.52 -7.85 -1.24
C ILE A 46 1.31 -8.36 -0.02
N PHE A 47 2.53 -7.83 0.18
CA PHE A 47 3.35 -8.18 1.33
C PHE A 47 2.66 -7.89 2.66
N GLN A 48 1.95 -6.77 2.76
CA GLN A 48 1.29 -6.39 4.00
C GLN A 48 0.06 -7.24 4.31
N ILE A 49 -0.70 -7.62 3.28
CA ILE A 49 -1.78 -8.60 3.42
C ILE A 49 -1.22 -9.93 3.91
N GLY A 50 -0.16 -10.44 3.25
CA GLY A 50 0.45 -11.72 3.61
C GLY A 50 1.02 -11.75 5.04
N SER A 51 1.78 -10.72 5.41
CA SER A 51 2.33 -10.60 6.78
C SER A 51 1.23 -10.39 7.83
N GLY A 52 0.17 -9.65 7.50
CA GLY A 52 -1.01 -9.51 8.35
C GLY A 52 -1.68 -10.86 8.59
N ILE A 53 -1.98 -11.61 7.54
CA ILE A 53 -2.57 -12.96 7.65
C ILE A 53 -1.67 -13.87 8.49
N GLY A 54 -0.35 -13.84 8.28
CA GLY A 54 0.60 -14.60 9.08
C GLY A 54 0.57 -14.24 10.56
N LEU A 55 0.45 -12.94 10.90
CA LEU A 55 0.29 -12.49 12.29
C LEU A 55 -1.04 -12.96 12.89
N PHE A 56 -2.12 -12.93 12.12
CA PHE A 56 -3.41 -13.41 12.59
C PHE A 56 -3.40 -14.91 12.89
N ILE A 57 -2.78 -15.72 12.03
CA ILE A 57 -2.66 -17.17 12.22
C ILE A 57 -1.81 -17.50 13.45
N THR A 58 -0.74 -16.73 13.68
CA THR A 58 0.23 -16.96 14.76
C THR A 58 -0.13 -16.29 16.09
N SER A 59 -1.13 -15.41 16.12
CA SER A 59 -1.62 -14.74 17.33
C SER A 59 -2.44 -15.68 18.22
N GLU A 60 -2.10 -15.74 19.50
CA GLU A 60 -2.89 -16.43 20.53
C GLU A 60 -4.25 -15.76 20.76
N ASN A 61 -4.34 -14.43 20.55
CA ASN A 61 -5.58 -13.65 20.63
C ASN A 61 -6.10 -13.30 19.24
N LYS A 62 -6.97 -14.16 18.70
CA LYS A 62 -7.58 -14.04 17.36
C LYS A 62 -8.77 -13.08 17.35
N SER A 63 -8.56 -11.81 17.70
CA SER A 63 -9.59 -10.78 17.47
C SER A 63 -9.70 -10.49 15.98
N ILE A 64 -10.61 -11.21 15.31
CA ILE A 64 -10.94 -11.04 13.88
C ILE A 64 -11.36 -9.59 13.60
N LEU A 65 -12.06 -8.95 14.55
CA LEU A 65 -12.53 -7.57 14.39
C LEU A 65 -11.38 -6.57 14.31
N GLY A 66 -10.36 -6.69 15.18
CA GLY A 66 -9.20 -5.80 15.16
C GLY A 66 -8.33 -6.01 13.92
N PHE A 67 -8.20 -7.26 13.48
CA PHE A 67 -7.52 -7.62 12.24
C PHE A 67 -8.21 -6.98 11.02
N CYS A 68 -9.52 -7.19 10.88
CA CYS A 68 -10.30 -6.67 9.76
C CYS A 68 -10.39 -5.13 9.76
N ALA A 69 -10.49 -4.50 10.93
CA ALA A 69 -10.53 -3.04 11.04
C ALA A 69 -9.19 -2.39 10.64
N GLY A 70 -8.06 -2.94 11.12
CA GLY A 70 -6.73 -2.43 10.80
C GLY A 70 -6.33 -2.67 9.34
N LEU A 71 -6.57 -3.87 8.81
CA LEU A 71 -6.32 -4.17 7.40
C LEU A 71 -7.27 -3.42 6.47
N GLY A 72 -8.55 -3.27 6.84
CA GLY A 72 -9.55 -2.59 6.02
C GLY A 72 -9.19 -1.13 5.75
N PHE A 73 -8.84 -0.37 6.79
CA PHE A 73 -8.44 1.03 6.63
C PHE A 73 -7.15 1.17 5.80
N TYR A 74 -6.15 0.35 6.12
CA TYR A 74 -4.87 0.37 5.42
C TYR A 74 -5.00 0.00 3.94
N LEU A 75 -5.72 -1.09 3.64
CA LEU A 75 -5.94 -1.55 2.29
C LEU A 75 -6.74 -0.52 1.48
N SER A 76 -7.69 0.16 2.10
CA SER A 76 -8.45 1.24 1.47
C SER A 76 -7.53 2.39 1.05
N ALA A 77 -6.59 2.80 1.91
CA ALA A 77 -5.61 3.85 1.59
C ALA A 77 -4.68 3.45 0.42
N VAL A 78 -4.22 2.20 0.40
CA VAL A 78 -3.39 1.65 -0.70
C VAL A 78 -4.16 1.62 -2.01
N ILE A 79 -5.38 1.06 -2.01
CA ILE A 79 -6.23 0.94 -3.20
C ILE A 79 -6.60 2.32 -3.75
N PHE A 80 -6.98 3.25 -2.87
CA PHE A 80 -7.30 4.62 -3.27
C PHE A 80 -6.11 5.31 -3.95
N THR A 81 -4.93 5.22 -3.34
CA THR A 81 -3.70 5.80 -3.89
C THR A 81 -3.32 5.16 -5.23
N GLN A 82 -3.40 3.83 -5.33
CA GLN A 82 -3.17 3.11 -6.58
C GLN A 82 -4.16 3.52 -7.67
N SER A 83 -5.43 3.70 -7.34
CA SER A 83 -6.48 4.08 -8.27
C SER A 83 -6.19 5.47 -8.88
N ILE A 84 -5.76 6.43 -8.05
CA ILE A 84 -5.37 7.75 -8.56
C ILE A 84 -4.14 7.66 -9.46
N LEU A 85 -3.11 6.92 -9.05
CA LEU A 85 -1.90 6.71 -9.88
C LEU A 85 -2.25 6.07 -11.22
N PHE A 86 -3.14 5.08 -11.24
CA PHE A 86 -3.60 4.42 -12.45
C PHE A 86 -4.33 5.39 -13.38
N LEU A 87 -5.25 6.20 -12.85
CA LEU A 87 -5.96 7.22 -13.63
C LEU A 87 -4.98 8.24 -14.22
N ARG A 88 -3.99 8.70 -13.45
CA ARG A 88 -2.95 9.61 -13.95
C ARG A 88 -2.10 8.99 -15.05
N LEU A 89 -1.68 7.73 -14.89
CA LEU A 89 -0.95 6.99 -15.92
C LEU A 89 -1.78 6.82 -17.21
N ARG A 90 -3.08 6.58 -17.09
CA ARG A 90 -3.99 6.48 -18.23
C ARG A 90 -4.12 7.81 -18.97
N GLN A 91 -4.29 8.91 -18.26
CA GLN A 91 -4.35 10.27 -18.83
C GLN A 91 -3.08 10.62 -19.62
N LEU A 92 -1.91 10.31 -19.06
CA LEU A 92 -0.62 10.54 -19.72
C LEU A 92 -0.50 9.74 -21.02
N ARG A 93 -0.95 8.47 -21.02
CA ARG A 93 -0.93 7.64 -22.24
C ARG A 93 -1.82 8.23 -23.34
N THR A 94 -3.01 8.73 -22.99
CA THR A 94 -3.94 9.32 -23.97
C THR A 94 -3.46 10.64 -24.55
N GLN A 95 -2.55 11.35 -23.88
CA GLN A 95 -1.96 12.60 -24.38
C GLN A 95 -0.74 12.39 -25.30
N GLN A 96 -0.24 11.15 -25.39
CA GLN A 96 0.91 10.80 -26.23
C GLN A 96 0.51 10.21 -27.59
N ILE A 97 -0.80 10.14 -27.89
CA ILE A 97 -1.40 9.72 -29.16
C ILE A 97 -1.97 10.96 -29.83
#